data_AF-A0A1C6BCU9-F1
#
_entry.id   AF-A0A1C6BCU9-F1
#
_cell.length_a   1.000
_cell.length_b   1.000
_cell.length_c   1.000
_cell.angle_alpha   90.00
_cell.angle_beta   90.00
_cell.angle_gamma   90.00
#
_symmetry.space_group_name_H-M   'P 1'
#
loop_
_entity.id
_entity.type
_entity.pdbx_description
1 polymer ?
#
loop_
_entity_poly.entity_id
_entity_poly.type
_entity_poly.pdbx_seq_one_letter_code
_entity_poly.pdbx_strand_id
1 'polypeptide(L)'
;MIEKNMMGYYKDRKRELEEEKNKLKYEKKAITIFYIIICITCTLVIRKLSLIYQNKYLIYMSIIIIAFITVAYLERRDLCNKWLYRTTGELIKIENEIELLEISTTSLEERAEKQFKQHQNDLNRYYNENIRQMKGVYNIGLVSIGLGFILIIGTIIFSLSNKDGVNNYIIPVMGIVSGILTSFIGALFIKMYTEAVNTSVKFHDKLVYSNNLHFSNFLISKISDSEKRENAIVELSKTIAEKNNNI
;
A
#
# COMPACT_ATOMS: atom_id res chain seq x y z
N MET A 1 31.82 14.72 -23.58
CA MET A 1 32.48 13.61 -22.84
C MET A 1 31.69 13.24 -21.58
N ILE A 2 31.19 14.22 -20.80
CA ILE A 2 30.40 14.00 -19.58
C ILE A 2 29.05 13.32 -19.87
N GLU A 3 28.27 13.79 -20.85
CA GLU A 3 26.97 13.19 -21.19
C GLU A 3 27.07 11.74 -21.67
N LYS A 4 28.12 11.41 -22.43
CA LYS A 4 28.34 10.04 -22.92
C LYS A 4 28.68 9.06 -21.78
N ASN A 5 29.37 9.53 -20.74
CA ASN A 5 29.62 8.76 -19.52
C ASN A 5 28.36 8.62 -18.65
N MET A 6 27.55 9.68 -18.54
CA MET A 6 26.27 9.67 -17.82
C MET A 6 25.26 8.71 -18.46
N MET A 7 25.14 8.74 -19.78
CA MET A 7 24.25 7.85 -20.52
C MET A 7 24.66 6.37 -20.41
N GLY A 8 25.96 6.06 -20.33
CA GLY A 8 26.46 4.72 -20.02
C GLY A 8 26.02 4.24 -18.64
N TYR A 9 26.22 5.08 -17.62
CA TYR A 9 25.81 4.80 -16.25
C TYR A 9 24.31 4.48 -16.12
N TYR A 10 23.43 5.30 -16.72
CA TYR A 10 21.99 5.06 -16.63
C TYR A 10 21.55 3.79 -17.38
N LYS A 11 22.17 3.45 -18.52
CA LYS A 11 21.86 2.21 -19.25
C LYS A 11 22.26 0.97 -18.46
N ASP A 12 23.41 0.99 -17.80
CA ASP A 12 23.83 -0.12 -16.94
C ASP A 12 22.93 -0.24 -15.71
N ARG A 13 22.60 0.89 -15.07
CA ARG A 13 21.67 0.90 -13.94
C ARG A 13 20.26 0.41 -14.31
N LYS A 14 19.77 0.73 -15.52
CA LYS A 14 18.50 0.19 -16.04
C LYS A 14 18.55 -1.33 -16.12
N ARG A 15 19.65 -1.89 -16.64
CA ARG A 15 19.84 -3.35 -16.76
C ARG A 15 19.80 -4.04 -15.39
N GLU A 16 20.50 -3.48 -14.40
CA GLU A 16 20.48 -3.98 -13.02
C GLU A 16 19.04 -4.02 -12.43
N LEU A 17 18.28 -2.95 -12.62
CA LEU A 17 16.89 -2.87 -12.11
C LEU A 17 15.94 -3.83 -12.84
N GLU A 18 16.16 -4.09 -14.14
CA GLU A 18 15.39 -5.10 -14.88
C GLU A 18 15.66 -6.52 -14.36
N GLU A 19 16.92 -6.84 -14.07
CA GLU A 19 17.31 -8.11 -13.45
C GLU A 19 16.70 -8.27 -12.05
N GLU A 20 16.78 -7.24 -11.22
CA GLU A 20 16.18 -7.24 -9.87
C GLU A 20 14.67 -7.43 -9.94
N LYS A 21 13.98 -6.72 -10.85
CA LYS A 21 12.53 -6.86 -11.08
C LYS A 21 12.16 -8.29 -11.49
N ASN A 22 12.94 -8.91 -12.36
CA ASN A 22 12.70 -10.28 -12.79
C ASN A 22 12.92 -11.28 -11.65
N LYS A 23 13.97 -11.09 -10.84
CA LYS A 23 14.21 -11.88 -9.63
C LYS A 23 13.05 -11.79 -8.64
N LEU A 24 12.56 -10.58 -8.35
CA LEU A 24 11.41 -10.35 -7.47
C LEU A 24 10.12 -11.00 -8.00
N LYS A 25 9.86 -10.96 -9.31
CA LYS A 25 8.74 -11.69 -9.93
C LYS A 25 8.85 -13.20 -9.71
N TYR A 26 10.06 -13.74 -9.83
CA TYR A 26 10.32 -15.16 -9.61
C TYR A 26 10.13 -15.53 -8.13
N GLU A 27 10.70 -14.77 -7.20
CA GLU A 27 10.51 -14.97 -5.76
C GLU A 27 9.03 -14.94 -5.36
N LYS A 28 8.26 -14.00 -5.89
CA LYS A 28 6.80 -13.94 -5.66
C LYS A 28 6.07 -15.20 -6.11
N LYS A 29 6.42 -15.74 -7.29
CA LYS A 29 5.86 -17.01 -7.77
C LYS A 29 6.29 -18.18 -6.90
N ALA A 30 7.56 -18.26 -6.54
CA ALA A 30 8.11 -19.31 -5.68
C ALA A 30 7.44 -19.33 -4.29
N ILE A 31 7.28 -18.17 -3.64
CA ILE A 31 6.58 -18.04 -2.35
C ILE A 31 5.13 -18.53 -2.44
N THR A 32 4.44 -18.22 -3.56
CA THR A 32 3.06 -18.67 -3.78
C THR A 32 2.96 -20.18 -3.96
N ILE A 33 3.87 -20.77 -4.73
CA ILE A 33 3.92 -22.23 -4.93
C ILE A 33 4.25 -22.94 -3.62
N PHE A 34 5.25 -22.45 -2.88
CA PHE A 34 5.67 -23.02 -1.59
C PHE A 34 4.53 -23.03 -0.57
N TYR A 35 3.76 -21.94 -0.47
CA TYR A 35 2.60 -21.86 0.40
C TYR A 35 1.51 -22.88 0.04
N ILE A 36 1.22 -23.07 -1.25
CA ILE A 36 0.25 -24.07 -1.72
C ILE A 36 0.71 -25.48 -1.33
N ILE A 37 2.00 -25.79 -1.51
CA ILE A 37 2.57 -27.09 -1.12
C ILE A 37 2.42 -27.32 0.39
N ILE A 38 2.76 -26.33 1.22
CA ILE A 38 2.59 -26.42 2.69
C ILE A 38 1.14 -26.66 3.07
N CYS A 39 0.18 -25.94 2.47
CA CYS A 39 -1.23 -26.12 2.79
C CYS A 39 -1.71 -27.54 2.45
N ILE A 40 -1.28 -28.07 1.31
CA ILE A 40 -1.65 -29.43 0.87
C ILE A 40 -1.02 -30.47 1.80
N THR A 41 0.28 -30.37 2.11
CA THR A 41 0.96 -31.33 2.98
C THR A 41 0.40 -31.32 4.40
N CYS A 42 0.16 -30.13 4.97
CA CYS A 42 -0.51 -30.01 6.27
C CYS A 42 -1.88 -30.69 6.27
N THR A 43 -2.72 -30.42 5.26
CA THR A 43 -4.07 -31.01 5.17
C THR A 43 -4.03 -32.54 5.12
N LEU A 44 -3.09 -33.12 4.36
CA LEU A 44 -2.93 -34.57 4.25
C LEU A 44 -2.46 -35.21 5.57
N VAL A 45 -1.49 -34.59 6.26
CA VAL A 45 -0.98 -35.05 7.55
C VAL A 45 -2.07 -35.01 8.62
N ILE A 46 -2.82 -33.91 8.69
CA ILE A 46 -3.93 -33.73 9.65
C ILE A 46 -5.01 -34.77 9.43
N ARG A 47 -5.40 -35.04 8.17
CA ARG A 47 -6.43 -36.04 7.85
C ARG A 47 -6.02 -37.43 8.32
N LYS A 48 -4.76 -37.83 8.10
CA LYS A 48 -4.22 -39.11 8.62
C LYS A 48 -4.20 -39.14 10.16
N LEU A 49 -3.72 -38.10 10.82
CA LEU A 49 -3.64 -38.04 12.28
C LEU A 49 -5.03 -38.08 12.94
N SER A 50 -6.01 -37.38 12.37
CA SER A 50 -7.39 -37.37 12.88
C SER A 50 -8.07 -38.74 12.78
N LEU A 51 -7.79 -39.49 11.71
CA LEU A 51 -8.26 -40.86 11.52
C LEU A 51 -7.65 -41.84 12.52
N ILE A 52 -6.36 -41.67 12.86
CA ILE A 52 -5.64 -42.55 13.78
C ILE A 52 -6.07 -42.32 15.24
N TYR A 53 -6.21 -41.07 15.67
CA TYR A 53 -6.43 -40.74 17.08
C TYR A 53 -7.90 -40.52 17.47
N GLN A 54 -8.85 -40.56 16.50
CA GLN A 54 -10.28 -40.25 16.70
C GLN A 54 -10.57 -38.96 17.50
N ASN A 55 -9.61 -38.03 17.55
CA ASN A 55 -9.65 -36.88 18.43
C ASN A 55 -10.03 -35.62 17.64
N LYS A 56 -11.26 -35.12 17.88
CA LYS A 56 -11.80 -33.92 17.21
C LYS A 56 -11.04 -32.63 17.57
N TYR A 57 -10.34 -32.59 18.71
CA TYR A 57 -9.56 -31.41 19.13
C TYR A 57 -8.31 -31.15 18.27
N LEU A 58 -7.73 -32.20 17.67
CA LEU A 58 -6.59 -32.07 16.75
C LEU A 58 -6.96 -31.30 15.47
N ILE A 59 -8.22 -31.40 15.03
CA ILE A 59 -8.71 -30.68 13.86
C ILE A 59 -8.78 -29.18 14.16
N TYR A 60 -9.32 -28.78 15.33
CA TYR A 60 -9.43 -27.37 15.71
C TYR A 60 -8.07 -26.68 15.88
N MET A 61 -7.11 -27.33 16.55
CA MET A 61 -5.75 -26.78 16.69
C MET A 61 -5.05 -26.59 15.34
N SER A 62 -5.33 -27.48 14.38
CA SER A 62 -4.74 -27.38 13.05
C SER A 62 -5.28 -26.21 12.22
N ILE A 63 -6.57 -25.87 12.38
CA ILE A 63 -7.17 -24.70 11.73
C ILE A 63 -6.49 -23.41 12.20
N ILE A 64 -6.16 -23.33 13.49
CA ILE A 64 -5.45 -22.18 14.06
C ILE A 64 -4.03 -22.08 13.48
N ILE A 65 -3.30 -23.20 13.39
CA ILE A 65 -1.94 -23.21 12.82
C ILE A 65 -1.97 -22.81 11.35
N ILE A 66 -2.91 -23.34 10.57
CA ILE A 66 -3.09 -22.95 9.16
C ILE A 66 -3.41 -21.46 9.06
N ALA A 67 -4.30 -20.93 9.90
CA ALA A 67 -4.59 -19.50 9.94
C ALA A 67 -3.34 -18.65 10.19
N PHE A 68 -2.47 -19.01 11.13
CA PHE A 68 -1.20 -18.32 11.36
C PHE A 68 -0.26 -18.39 10.14
N ILE A 69 -0.14 -19.55 9.49
CA ILE A 69 0.67 -19.70 8.28
C ILE A 69 0.11 -18.84 7.14
N THR A 70 -1.22 -18.74 7.02
CA THR A 70 -1.87 -17.88 6.02
C THR A 70 -1.55 -16.40 6.22
N VAL A 71 -1.57 -15.92 7.47
CA VAL A 71 -1.24 -14.54 7.81
C VAL A 71 0.22 -14.23 7.48
N ALA A 72 1.15 -15.11 7.88
CA ALA A 72 2.57 -14.95 7.57
C ALA A 72 2.85 -14.93 6.05
N TYR A 73 2.13 -15.74 5.26
CA TYR A 73 2.21 -15.72 3.80
C TYR A 73 1.74 -14.38 3.22
N LEU A 74 0.62 -13.84 3.72
CA LEU A 74 0.07 -12.57 3.24
C LEU A 74 1.04 -11.41 3.50
N GLU A 75 1.63 -11.32 4.70
CA GLU A 75 2.63 -10.31 5.03
C GLU A 75 3.87 -10.42 4.12
N ARG A 76 4.40 -11.64 3.94
CA ARG A 76 5.58 -11.87 3.09
C ARG A 76 5.30 -11.51 1.64
N ARG A 77 4.10 -11.81 1.14
CA ARG A 77 3.66 -11.47 -0.21
C ARG A 77 3.51 -9.97 -0.40
N ASP A 78 3.00 -9.25 0.61
CA ASP A 78 2.86 -7.80 0.54
C ASP A 78 4.22 -7.09 0.53
N LEU A 79 5.16 -7.54 1.36
CA LEU A 79 6.55 -7.05 1.32
C LEU A 79 7.18 -7.21 -0.06
N CYS A 80 7.04 -8.38 -0.68
CA CYS A 80 7.57 -8.64 -2.03
C CYS A 80 6.89 -7.74 -3.08
N ASN A 81 5.58 -7.50 -2.98
CA ASN A 81 4.89 -6.54 -3.86
C ASN A 81 5.39 -5.11 -3.67
N LYS A 82 5.66 -4.69 -2.43
CA LYS A 82 6.17 -3.35 -2.12
C LYS A 82 7.55 -3.13 -2.74
N TRP A 83 8.44 -4.11 -2.64
CA TRP A 83 9.74 -4.10 -3.31
C TRP A 83 9.60 -4.04 -4.83
N LEU A 84 8.78 -4.92 -5.43
CA LEU A 84 8.56 -4.93 -6.88
C LEU A 84 8.02 -3.60 -7.41
N TYR A 85 7.11 -2.96 -6.66
CA TYR A 85 6.56 -1.65 -7.01
C TYR A 85 7.65 -0.57 -6.99
N ARG A 86 8.50 -0.55 -5.96
CA ARG A 86 9.61 0.39 -5.84
C ARG A 86 10.61 0.25 -7.00
N THR A 87 11.09 -0.96 -7.27
CA THR A 87 12.03 -1.23 -8.37
C THR A 87 11.45 -0.80 -9.72
N THR A 88 10.14 -1.02 -9.93
CA THR A 88 9.46 -0.57 -11.15
C THR A 88 9.41 0.96 -11.25
N GLY A 89 9.18 1.65 -10.13
CA GLY A 89 9.18 3.12 -10.10
C GLY A 89 10.56 3.73 -10.35
N GLU A 90 11.63 3.15 -9.79
CA GLU A 90 13.01 3.57 -10.06
C GLU A 90 13.39 3.35 -11.53
N LEU A 91 12.95 2.24 -12.12
CA LEU A 91 13.17 1.94 -13.53
C LEU A 91 12.55 2.99 -14.46
N ILE A 92 11.32 3.42 -14.18
CA ILE A 92 10.64 4.50 -14.94
C ILE A 92 11.41 5.82 -14.83
N LYS A 93 11.94 6.14 -13.64
CA LYS A 93 12.72 7.38 -13.45
C LYS A 93 14.00 7.38 -14.28
N ILE A 94 14.72 6.26 -14.30
CA ILE A 94 15.95 6.12 -15.09
C ILE A 94 15.64 6.17 -16.59
N GLU A 95 14.55 5.55 -17.03
CA GLU A 95 14.11 5.61 -18.42
C GLU A 95 13.83 7.05 -18.86
N ASN A 96 13.11 7.82 -18.03
CA ASN A 96 12.88 9.25 -18.28
C ASN A 96 14.16 10.08 -18.31
N GLU A 97 15.17 9.73 -17.51
CA GLU A 97 16.48 10.40 -17.45
C GLU A 97 17.32 10.09 -18.70
N ILE A 98 17.31 8.84 -19.17
CA ILE A 98 17.94 8.45 -20.44
C ILE A 98 17.31 9.22 -21.60
N GLU A 99 15.97 9.30 -21.63
CA GLU A 99 15.23 10.08 -22.62
C GLU A 99 15.56 11.58 -22.52
N LEU A 100 15.78 12.11 -21.31
CA LEU A 100 16.22 13.50 -21.05
C LEU A 100 17.57 13.80 -21.69
N LEU A 101 18.52 12.89 -21.53
CA LEU A 101 19.88 13.01 -22.05
C LEU A 101 19.95 12.79 -23.57
N GLU A 102 18.95 12.11 -24.14
CA GLU A 102 18.77 11.95 -25.59
C GLU A 102 18.20 13.23 -26.26
N ILE A 103 17.57 14.13 -25.50
CA ILE A 103 16.95 15.39 -25.98
C ILE A 103 17.85 16.60 -25.67
N SER A 104 19.08 16.62 -26.20
CA SER A 104 20.12 17.58 -25.79
C SER A 104 20.02 19.02 -26.37
N THR A 105 18.84 19.52 -26.78
CA THR A 105 18.74 20.87 -27.39
C THR A 105 17.45 21.68 -27.14
N THR A 106 16.77 21.55 -25.99
CA THR A 106 15.39 22.08 -25.89
C THR A 106 15.18 23.30 -24.99
N SER A 107 14.21 24.10 -25.44
CA SER A 107 13.80 25.40 -24.91
C SER A 107 13.25 25.30 -23.48
N LEU A 108 13.21 26.43 -22.79
CA LEU A 108 12.61 26.63 -21.46
C LEU A 108 11.25 25.91 -21.27
N GLU A 109 10.51 25.79 -22.37
CA GLU A 109 9.18 25.21 -22.50
C GLU A 109 9.15 23.70 -22.24
N GLU A 110 10.11 22.95 -22.79
CA GLU A 110 10.19 21.51 -22.64
C GLU A 110 10.61 21.10 -21.22
N ARG A 111 11.48 21.91 -20.60
CA ARG A 111 11.89 21.73 -19.20
C ARG A 111 10.72 21.93 -18.24
N ALA A 112 9.86 22.90 -18.52
CA ALA A 112 8.65 23.16 -17.73
C ALA A 112 7.58 22.07 -17.94
N GLU A 113 7.41 21.54 -19.16
CA GLU A 113 6.54 20.39 -19.43
C GLU A 113 7.00 19.14 -18.66
N LYS A 114 8.31 18.86 -18.64
CA LYS A 114 8.84 17.67 -17.97
C LYS A 114 8.74 17.77 -16.45
N GLN A 115 8.97 18.94 -15.87
CA GLN A 115 8.71 19.19 -14.43
C GLN A 115 7.24 18.94 -14.07
N PHE A 116 6.31 19.40 -14.92
CA PHE A 116 4.88 19.17 -14.73
C PHE A 116 4.52 17.68 -14.74
N LYS A 117 4.97 16.94 -15.77
CA LYS A 117 4.73 15.48 -15.88
C LYS A 117 5.32 14.70 -14.71
N GLN A 118 6.53 15.05 -14.27
CA GLN A 118 7.17 14.41 -13.13
C GLN A 118 6.38 14.64 -11.84
N HIS A 119 5.94 15.87 -11.60
CA HIS A 119 5.13 16.21 -10.43
C HIS A 119 3.80 15.45 -10.41
N GLN A 120 3.12 15.34 -11.55
CA GLN A 120 1.87 14.59 -11.68
C GLN A 120 2.05 13.09 -11.42
N ASN A 121 3.17 12.52 -11.88
CA ASN A 121 3.52 11.12 -11.59
C ASN A 121 3.83 10.87 -10.11
N ASP A 122 4.58 11.76 -9.46
CA ASP A 122 4.83 11.65 -8.02
C ASP A 122 3.53 11.80 -7.22
N LEU A 123 2.62 12.70 -7.62
CA LEU A 123 1.26 12.83 -7.06
C LEU A 123 0.51 11.50 -7.10
N ASN A 124 0.41 10.93 -8.30
CA ASN A 124 -0.31 9.68 -8.52
C ASN A 124 0.33 8.54 -7.74
N ARG A 125 1.66 8.53 -7.59
CA ARG A 125 2.37 7.55 -6.76
C ARG A 125 2.02 7.70 -5.29
N TYR A 126 2.10 8.91 -4.73
CA TYR A 126 1.73 9.16 -3.32
C TYR A 126 0.28 8.79 -3.03
N TYR A 127 -0.64 9.17 -3.92
CA TYR A 127 -2.06 8.83 -3.82
C TYR A 127 -2.26 7.31 -3.80
N ASN A 128 -1.65 6.61 -4.76
CA ASN A 128 -1.76 5.16 -4.87
C ASN A 128 -1.09 4.44 -3.70
N GLU A 129 0.07 4.90 -3.23
CA GLU A 129 0.80 4.26 -2.12
C GLU A 129 0.08 4.44 -0.77
N ASN A 130 -0.41 5.64 -0.46
CA ASN A 130 -1.16 5.89 0.78
C ASN A 130 -2.51 5.16 0.78
N ILE A 131 -3.28 5.26 -0.30
CA ILE A 131 -4.60 4.62 -0.38
C ILE A 131 -4.47 3.10 -0.37
N ARG A 132 -3.45 2.54 -1.03
CA ARG A 132 -3.20 1.10 -1.03
C ARG A 132 -2.80 0.58 0.35
N GLN A 133 -1.92 1.28 1.07
CA GLN A 133 -1.55 0.91 2.44
C GLN A 133 -2.75 1.01 3.40
N MET A 134 -3.60 2.01 3.22
CA MET A 134 -4.78 2.22 4.04
C MET A 134 -5.88 1.18 3.83
N LYS A 135 -6.09 0.71 2.59
CA LYS A 135 -7.05 -0.38 2.31
C LYS A 135 -6.77 -1.67 3.10
N GLY A 136 -5.49 -1.97 3.37
CA GLY A 136 -5.11 -3.13 4.19
C GLY A 136 -5.59 -3.01 5.64
N VAL A 137 -5.39 -1.84 6.24
CA VAL A 137 -5.81 -1.54 7.62
C VAL A 137 -7.33 -1.65 7.77
N TYR A 138 -8.09 -1.14 6.79
CA TYR A 138 -9.56 -1.25 6.79
C TYR A 138 -10.03 -2.71 6.82
N ASN A 139 -9.43 -3.57 5.97
CA ASN A 139 -9.79 -4.98 5.91
C ASN A 139 -9.45 -5.71 7.22
N ILE A 140 -8.32 -5.41 7.85
CA ILE A 140 -7.95 -5.95 9.16
C ILE A 140 -8.99 -5.55 10.22
N GLY A 141 -9.42 -4.28 10.23
CA GLY A 141 -10.46 -3.79 11.11
C GLY A 141 -11.79 -4.54 10.94
N LEU A 142 -12.23 -4.74 9.70
CA LEU A 142 -13.46 -5.45 9.38
C LEU A 142 -13.42 -6.93 9.80
N VAL A 143 -12.30 -7.62 9.53
CA VAL A 143 -12.09 -9.01 9.95
C VAL A 143 -12.06 -9.13 11.48
N SER A 144 -11.42 -8.19 12.16
CA SER A 144 -11.36 -8.16 13.62
C SER A 144 -12.74 -8.01 14.26
N ILE A 145 -13.59 -7.12 13.72
CA ILE A 145 -14.99 -7.01 14.17
C ILE A 145 -15.75 -8.33 13.97
N GLY A 146 -15.60 -8.95 12.80
CA GLY A 146 -16.21 -10.25 12.50
C GLY A 146 -15.77 -11.35 13.46
N LEU A 147 -14.47 -11.44 13.76
CA LEU A 147 -13.91 -12.39 14.74
C LEU A 147 -14.46 -12.14 16.15
N GLY A 148 -14.61 -10.87 16.56
CA GLY A 148 -15.21 -10.52 17.84
C GLY A 148 -16.63 -11.07 17.99
N PHE A 149 -17.48 -10.91 16.97
CA PHE A 149 -18.82 -11.50 16.95
C PHE A 149 -18.81 -13.03 16.97
N ILE A 150 -17.90 -13.65 16.21
CA ILE A 150 -17.75 -15.12 16.19
C ILE A 150 -17.36 -15.65 17.57
N LEU A 151 -16.48 -14.96 18.31
CA LEU A 151 -16.11 -15.34 19.67
C LEU A 151 -17.28 -15.28 20.64
N ILE A 152 -18.09 -14.21 20.57
CA ILE A 152 -19.29 -14.05 21.42
C ILE A 152 -20.28 -15.19 21.14
N ILE A 153 -20.67 -15.37 19.88
CA ILE A 153 -21.66 -16.37 19.49
C ILE A 153 -21.13 -17.79 19.75
N GLY A 154 -19.87 -18.05 19.39
CA GLY A 154 -19.24 -19.35 19.53
C GLY A 154 -19.14 -19.79 20.99
N THR A 155 -18.77 -18.90 21.90
CA THR A 155 -18.68 -19.22 23.33
C THR A 155 -20.06 -19.41 23.99
N ILE A 156 -21.09 -18.66 23.55
CA ILE A 156 -22.48 -18.88 23.99
C ILE A 156 -22.98 -20.25 23.50
N ILE A 157 -22.82 -20.59 22.22
CA ILE A 157 -23.25 -21.88 21.66
C ILE A 157 -22.52 -23.04 22.34
N PHE A 158 -21.21 -22.91 22.55
CA PHE A 158 -20.40 -23.90 23.26
C PHE A 158 -20.89 -24.11 24.70
N SER A 159 -21.22 -23.03 25.40
CA SER A 159 -21.79 -23.11 26.75
C SER A 159 -23.14 -23.79 26.77
N LEU A 160 -23.99 -23.61 25.75
CA LEU A 160 -25.31 -24.26 25.66
C LEU A 160 -25.24 -25.75 25.28
N SER A 161 -24.18 -26.16 24.58
CA SER A 161 -24.02 -27.53 24.08
C SER A 161 -23.43 -28.49 25.14
N ASN A 162 -22.69 -27.97 26.11
CA ASN A 162 -22.13 -28.77 27.21
C ASN A 162 -23.14 -28.94 28.34
N LYS A 163 -23.93 -30.02 28.30
CA LYS A 163 -24.96 -30.34 29.31
C LYS A 163 -24.41 -30.90 30.63
N ASP A 164 -23.19 -31.42 30.64
CA ASP A 164 -22.61 -32.13 31.79
C ASP A 164 -21.73 -31.25 32.71
N GLY A 165 -21.47 -30.01 32.32
CA GLY A 165 -20.61 -29.07 33.07
C GLY A 165 -21.41 -28.05 33.86
N VAL A 166 -21.77 -28.40 35.10
CA VAL A 166 -22.40 -27.52 36.09
C VAL A 166 -21.67 -26.15 36.17
N ASN A 167 -22.40 -25.07 35.91
CA ASN A 167 -22.11 -23.69 36.34
C ASN A 167 -20.78 -23.01 35.96
N ASN A 168 -20.09 -23.41 34.89
CA ASN A 168 -18.85 -22.71 34.51
C ASN A 168 -19.10 -21.47 33.64
N TYR A 169 -19.67 -20.42 34.23
CA TYR A 169 -19.93 -19.11 33.58
C TYR A 169 -18.66 -18.41 33.10
N ILE A 170 -17.48 -18.86 33.54
CA ILE A 170 -16.18 -18.28 33.18
C ILE A 170 -15.97 -18.28 31.67
N ILE A 171 -16.35 -19.36 30.97
CA ILE A 171 -16.13 -19.51 29.53
C ILE A 171 -16.94 -18.49 28.70
N PRO A 172 -18.29 -18.39 28.85
CA PRO A 172 -19.06 -17.39 28.12
C PRO A 172 -18.71 -15.95 28.54
N VAL A 173 -18.40 -15.70 29.82
CA VAL A 173 -17.98 -14.36 30.28
C VAL A 173 -16.66 -13.95 29.63
N MET A 174 -15.64 -14.83 29.64
CA MET A 174 -14.37 -14.56 28.97
C MET A 174 -14.55 -14.39 27.46
N GLY A 175 -15.39 -15.21 26.83
CA GLY A 175 -15.72 -15.10 25.41
C GLY A 175 -16.33 -13.75 25.03
N ILE A 176 -17.28 -13.27 25.84
CA ILE A 176 -17.91 -11.96 25.66
C ILE A 176 -16.89 -10.84 25.82
N VAL A 177 -16.07 -10.87 26.88
CA VAL A 177 -15.04 -9.85 27.14
C VAL A 177 -14.01 -9.83 26.00
N SER A 178 -13.50 -10.98 25.58
CA SER A 178 -12.56 -11.08 24.46
C SER A 178 -13.18 -10.62 23.14
N GLY A 179 -14.44 -10.97 22.88
CA GLY A 179 -15.17 -10.54 21.69
C GLY A 179 -15.35 -9.03 21.62
N ILE A 180 -15.80 -8.40 22.72
CA ILE A 180 -15.93 -6.93 22.81
C ILE A 180 -14.58 -6.25 22.59
N LEU A 181 -13.52 -6.73 23.25
CA LEU A 181 -12.19 -6.12 23.11
C LEU A 181 -11.66 -6.26 21.67
N THR A 182 -11.87 -7.41 21.04
CA THR A 182 -11.49 -7.64 19.64
C THR A 182 -12.26 -6.71 18.70
N SER A 183 -13.57 -6.57 18.87
CA SER A 183 -14.37 -5.63 18.06
C SER A 183 -13.97 -4.17 18.28
N PHE A 184 -13.58 -3.78 19.50
CA PHE A 184 -13.06 -2.44 19.79
C PHE A 184 -11.76 -2.15 19.05
N ILE A 185 -10.83 -3.11 19.03
CA ILE A 185 -9.59 -3.00 18.24
C ILE A 185 -9.91 -2.86 16.75
N GLY A 186 -10.87 -3.63 16.25
CA GLY A 186 -11.33 -3.51 14.87
C GLY A 186 -11.88 -2.11 14.54
N ALA A 187 -12.66 -1.52 15.45
CA ALA A 187 -13.16 -0.15 15.31
C ALA A 187 -12.03 0.90 15.31
N LEU A 188 -10.99 0.72 16.13
CA LEU A 188 -9.80 1.58 16.11
C LEU A 188 -9.10 1.55 14.75
N PHE A 189 -8.95 0.37 14.14
CA PHE A 189 -8.37 0.26 12.80
C PHE A 189 -9.21 0.96 11.74
N ILE A 190 -10.54 0.85 11.79
CA ILE A 190 -11.43 1.59 10.89
C ILE A 190 -11.27 3.10 11.09
N LYS A 191 -11.24 3.57 12.34
CA LYS A 191 -11.04 5.00 12.63
C LYS A 191 -9.71 5.52 12.09
N MET A 192 -8.63 4.75 12.26
CA MET A 192 -7.31 5.08 11.74
C MET A 192 -7.32 5.15 10.21
N TYR A 193 -8.01 4.22 9.54
CA TYR A 193 -8.22 4.26 8.11
C TYR A 193 -8.93 5.54 7.66
N THR A 194 -10.05 5.90 8.30
CA THR A 194 -10.83 7.09 7.95
C THR A 194 -10.03 8.37 8.12
N GLU A 195 -9.31 8.53 9.24
CA GLU A 195 -8.45 9.69 9.46
C GLU A 195 -7.34 9.76 8.41
N ALA A 196 -6.79 8.59 8.08
CA ALA A 196 -5.81 8.40 7.03
C ALA A 196 -6.27 8.98 5.68
N VAL A 197 -7.46 8.53 5.24
CA VAL A 197 -8.10 8.94 4.00
C VAL A 197 -8.43 10.43 4.01
N ASN A 198 -8.98 10.95 5.10
CA ASN A 198 -9.28 12.38 5.24
C ASN A 198 -8.02 13.25 5.10
N THR A 199 -6.92 12.80 5.69
CA THR A 199 -5.61 13.47 5.55
C THR A 199 -5.16 13.43 4.10
N SER A 200 -5.28 12.28 3.42
CA SER A 200 -4.93 12.13 2.00
C SER A 200 -5.76 13.04 1.08
N VAL A 201 -7.05 13.25 1.37
CA VAL A 201 -7.91 14.18 0.63
C VAL A 201 -7.45 15.62 0.83
N LYS A 202 -7.14 16.04 2.07
CA LYS A 202 -6.59 17.38 2.32
C LYS A 202 -5.25 17.62 1.61
N PHE A 203 -4.42 16.60 1.50
CA PHE A 203 -3.19 16.67 0.70
C PHE A 203 -3.48 16.77 -0.80
N HIS A 204 -4.50 16.07 -1.31
CA HIS A 204 -4.91 16.19 -2.72
C HIS A 204 -5.21 17.64 -3.10
N ASP A 205 -5.96 18.37 -2.28
CA ASP A 205 -6.30 19.78 -2.56
C ASP A 205 -5.05 20.67 -2.63
N LYS A 206 -4.08 20.47 -1.72
CA LYS A 206 -2.79 21.17 -1.74
C LYS A 206 -1.96 20.80 -2.98
N LEU A 207 -2.03 19.55 -3.41
CA LEU A 207 -1.29 19.03 -4.54
C LEU A 207 -1.89 19.52 -5.88
N VAL A 208 -3.21 19.59 -6.01
CA VAL A 208 -3.90 20.23 -7.14
C VAL A 208 -3.50 21.71 -7.24
N TYR A 209 -3.44 22.41 -6.10
CA TYR A 209 -2.97 23.79 -6.06
C TYR A 209 -1.52 23.94 -6.56
N SER A 210 -0.59 23.09 -6.08
CA SER A 210 0.80 23.06 -6.55
C SER A 210 0.90 22.76 -8.05
N ASN A 211 0.12 21.81 -8.55
CA ASN A 211 0.08 21.46 -9.96
C ASN A 211 -0.39 22.64 -10.83
N ASN A 212 -1.43 23.35 -10.40
CA ASN A 212 -1.92 24.53 -11.09
C ASN A 212 -0.88 25.66 -11.11
N LEU A 213 -0.10 25.81 -10.04
CA LEU A 213 1.00 26.78 -9.96
C LEU A 213 2.11 26.47 -10.97
N HIS A 214 2.52 25.20 -11.06
CA HIS A 214 3.48 24.76 -12.09
C HIS A 214 2.94 24.94 -13.51
N PHE A 215 1.65 24.68 -13.73
CA PHE A 215 0.99 24.92 -15.02
C PHE A 215 0.95 26.41 -15.37
N SER A 216 0.64 27.29 -14.41
CA SER A 216 0.72 28.74 -14.60
C SER A 216 2.13 29.17 -14.96
N ASN A 217 3.15 28.65 -14.28
CA ASN A 217 4.55 28.95 -14.60
C ASN A 217 4.93 28.48 -16.02
N PHE A 218 4.45 27.30 -16.44
CA PHE A 218 4.62 26.80 -17.81
C PHE A 218 3.96 27.75 -18.83
N LEU A 219 2.72 28.19 -18.61
CA LEU A 219 2.04 29.15 -19.50
C LEU A 219 2.80 30.47 -19.60
N ILE A 220 3.29 31.00 -18.47
CA ILE A 220 4.10 32.23 -18.41
C ILE A 220 5.40 32.04 -19.20
N SER A 221 6.02 30.87 -19.14
CA SER A 221 7.25 30.57 -19.88
C SER A 221 7.07 30.58 -21.40
N LYS A 222 5.84 30.39 -21.90
CA LYS A 222 5.50 30.49 -23.33
C LYS A 222 5.34 31.92 -23.84
N ILE A 223 5.24 32.91 -22.95
CA ILE A 223 5.09 34.32 -23.36
C ILE A 223 6.43 34.79 -23.93
N SER A 224 6.48 35.13 -25.22
CA SER A 224 7.73 35.54 -25.89
C SER A 224 8.23 36.91 -25.43
N ASP A 225 7.30 37.84 -25.22
CA ASP A 225 7.54 39.21 -24.76
C ASP A 225 8.03 39.23 -23.30
N SER A 226 9.23 39.79 -23.05
CA SER A 226 9.84 39.74 -21.72
C SER A 226 9.13 40.61 -20.69
N GLU A 227 8.58 41.76 -21.11
CA GLU A 227 7.92 42.70 -20.20
C GLU A 227 6.56 42.14 -19.77
N LYS A 228 5.80 41.56 -20.71
CA LYS A 228 4.53 40.87 -20.40
C LYS A 228 4.74 39.63 -19.53
N ARG A 229 5.84 38.90 -19.76
CA ARG A 229 6.21 37.74 -18.96
C ARG A 229 6.54 38.13 -17.52
N GLU A 230 7.33 39.19 -17.33
CA GLU A 230 7.68 39.71 -16.00
C GLU A 230 6.43 40.17 -15.24
N ASN A 231 5.54 40.91 -15.91
CA ASN A 231 4.28 41.36 -15.33
C ASN A 231 3.39 40.18 -14.91
N ALA A 232 3.31 39.12 -15.71
CA ALA A 232 2.55 37.92 -15.38
C ALA A 232 3.14 37.16 -14.17
N ILE A 233 4.48 37.16 -14.00
CA ILE A 233 5.14 36.60 -12.80
C ILE A 233 4.77 37.39 -11.56
N VAL A 234 4.78 38.72 -11.64
CA VAL A 234 4.41 39.61 -10.52
C VAL A 234 2.95 39.39 -10.11
N GLU A 235 2.04 39.26 -11.08
CA GLU A 235 0.62 39.03 -10.83
C GLU A 235 0.33 37.64 -10.24
N LEU A 236 1.01 36.60 -10.75
CA LEU A 236 0.98 35.27 -10.15
C LEU A 236 1.48 35.30 -8.70
N SER A 237 2.59 36.00 -8.44
CA SER A 237 3.18 36.14 -7.11
C SER A 237 2.26 36.85 -6.12
N LYS A 238 1.56 37.92 -6.56
CA LYS A 238 0.53 38.61 -5.76
C LYS A 238 -0.64 37.69 -5.42
N THR A 239 -1.15 36.97 -6.42
CA THR A 239 -2.28 36.04 -6.25
C THR A 239 -1.95 34.93 -5.24
N ILE A 240 -0.72 34.41 -5.26
CA ILE A 240 -0.24 33.41 -4.30
C ILE A 240 -0.17 34.00 -2.88
N ALA A 241 0.37 35.22 -2.74
CA ALA A 241 0.50 35.88 -1.44
C ALA A 241 -0.87 36.18 -0.80
N GLU A 242 -1.84 36.65 -1.59
CA GLU A 242 -3.21 36.92 -1.13
C GLU A 242 -3.93 35.64 -0.70
N LYS A 243 -3.75 34.54 -1.44
CA LYS A 243 -4.37 33.27 -1.11
C LYS A 243 -3.79 32.64 0.17
N ASN A 244 -2.48 32.79 0.43
CA ASN A 244 -1.85 32.31 1.66
C ASN A 244 -2.28 33.10 2.91
N ASN A 245 -2.72 34.35 2.77
CA ASN A 245 -3.23 35.16 3.89
C ASN A 245 -4.69 34.82 4.26
N ASN A 246 -5.39 34.02 3.45
CA ASN A 246 -6.80 33.66 3.62
C ASN A 246 -7.03 32.18 4.02
N ILE A 247 -5.96 31.45 4.38
CA ILE A 247 -5.97 30.08 4.91
C ILE A 247 -5.47 30.12 6.36
#